data_AF-A0A1H4UBQ8-F1
#
_entry.id   AF-A0A1H4UBQ8-F1
#
_cell.length_a   1.000
_cell.length_b   1.000
_cell.length_c   1.000
_cell.angle_alpha   90.00
_cell.angle_beta   90.00
_cell.angle_gamma   90.00
#
_symmetry.space_group_name_H-M   'P 1'
#
loop_
_entity.id
_entity.type
_entity.pdbx_description
1 polymer ?
#
loop_
_entity_poly.entity_id
_entity_poly.type
_entity_poly.pdbx_seq_one_letter_code
_entity_poly.pdbx_strand_id
1 'polypeptide(L)'
;MLNRIIDAIYFTFENSKSLFEDASILKENKKFGRAYTLFHLSFEESGRFYILYNLFISYLRGKIKAKDLNYGKLKKLGYEDHITKLNESYQGMKDISTILLMVLRDQTENEELKKEIEKDINDLGKLIEQFEIPTSELNELKNVGLYVTFKNNQFRLPDKTITVNQFIQIEKLATLSLSFLEKVMEFAEAHGGLHDYDRQVKIEKTKSN
;
A
#
# COMPACT_ATOMS: atom_id res chain seq x y z
N MET A 1 -8.73 -21.18 5.74
CA MET A 1 -7.49 -20.38 5.82
C MET A 1 -7.48 -19.28 4.78
N LEU A 2 -7.83 -19.59 3.52
CA LEU A 2 -8.04 -18.59 2.46
C LEU A 2 -8.97 -17.44 2.88
N ASN A 3 -10.16 -17.73 3.41
CA ASN A 3 -11.08 -16.69 3.88
C ASN A 3 -10.41 -15.76 4.90
N ARG A 4 -9.58 -16.28 5.81
CA ARG A 4 -8.87 -15.43 6.78
C ARG A 4 -7.83 -14.50 6.14
N ILE A 5 -7.22 -14.90 5.03
CA ILE A 5 -6.32 -14.02 4.26
C ILE A 5 -7.14 -12.94 3.56
N ILE A 6 -8.28 -13.30 2.97
CA ILE A 6 -9.19 -12.35 2.34
C ILE A 6 -9.72 -11.35 3.38
N ASP A 7 -10.22 -11.82 4.52
CA ASP A 7 -10.66 -10.98 5.64
C ASP A 7 -9.54 -10.02 6.08
N ALA A 8 -8.30 -10.52 6.18
CA ALA A 8 -7.16 -9.68 6.53
C ALA A 8 -6.86 -8.61 5.47
N ILE A 9 -7.04 -8.88 4.18
CA ILE A 9 -6.90 -7.89 3.10
C ILE A 9 -7.91 -6.75 3.34
N TYR A 10 -9.19 -7.08 3.52
CA TYR A 10 -10.23 -6.09 3.82
C TYR A 10 -9.92 -5.31 5.11
N PHE A 11 -9.50 -5.98 6.18
CA PHE A 11 -9.16 -5.29 7.44
C PHE A 11 -7.98 -4.34 7.30
N THR A 12 -6.92 -4.73 6.57
CA THR A 12 -5.77 -3.82 6.33
C THR A 12 -6.16 -2.62 5.47
N PHE A 13 -7.06 -2.81 4.50
CA PHE A 13 -7.59 -1.71 3.69
C PHE A 13 -8.40 -0.72 4.55
N GLU A 14 -9.39 -1.21 5.29
CA GLU A 14 -10.23 -0.37 6.15
C GLU A 14 -9.40 0.35 7.23
N ASN A 15 -8.41 -0.33 7.81
CA ASN A 15 -7.52 0.27 8.79
C ASN A 15 -6.62 1.35 8.17
N SER A 16 -6.06 1.11 6.98
CA SER A 16 -5.28 2.13 6.25
C SER A 16 -6.11 3.38 5.97
N LYS A 17 -7.37 3.20 5.56
CA LYS A 17 -8.33 4.29 5.32
C LYS A 17 -8.66 5.06 6.59
N SER A 18 -9.03 4.37 7.68
CA SER A 18 -9.35 5.00 8.96
C SER A 18 -8.17 5.81 9.51
N LEU A 19 -6.95 5.28 9.42
CA LEU A 19 -5.73 6.00 9.82
C LEU A 19 -5.51 7.27 8.99
N PHE A 20 -5.79 7.22 7.68
CA PHE A 20 -5.68 8.37 6.78
C PHE A 20 -6.70 9.46 7.12
N GLU A 21 -7.95 9.06 7.40
CA GLU A 21 -9.02 9.97 7.81
C GLU A 21 -8.67 10.67 9.14
N ASP A 22 -8.21 9.92 10.14
CA ASP A 22 -7.75 10.47 11.41
C ASP A 22 -6.56 11.42 11.24
N ALA A 23 -5.61 11.08 10.36
CA ALA A 23 -4.48 11.93 10.03
C ALA A 23 -4.94 13.27 9.42
N SER A 24 -5.95 13.22 8.55
CA SER A 24 -6.53 14.40 7.89
C SER A 24 -7.21 15.32 8.91
N ILE A 25 -7.98 14.76 9.85
CA ILE A 25 -8.59 15.53 10.95
C ILE A 25 -7.51 16.22 11.80
N LEU A 26 -6.43 15.52 12.13
CA LEU A 26 -5.32 16.10 12.89
C LEU A 26 -4.59 17.21 12.12
N LYS A 27 -4.43 17.04 10.79
CA LYS A 27 -3.85 18.06 9.90
C LYS A 27 -4.69 19.34 9.91
N GLU A 28 -6.02 19.23 9.77
CA GLU A 28 -6.95 20.37 9.83
C GLU A 28 -6.83 21.13 11.16
N ASN A 29 -6.58 20.40 12.25
CA ASN A 29 -6.34 20.95 13.59
C ASN A 29 -4.88 21.37 13.85
N LYS A 30 -4.05 21.46 12.79
CA LYS A 30 -2.63 21.87 12.83
C LYS A 30 -1.77 21.02 13.78
N LYS A 31 -2.12 19.75 13.99
CA LYS A 31 -1.35 18.78 14.79
C LYS A 31 -0.42 17.97 13.89
N PHE A 32 0.48 18.65 13.19
CA PHE A 32 1.29 18.07 12.11
C PHE A 32 2.18 16.91 12.55
N GLY A 33 2.71 16.93 13.77
CA GLY A 33 3.53 15.84 14.32
C GLY A 33 2.72 14.53 14.40
N ARG A 34 1.51 14.61 14.95
CA ARG A 34 0.63 13.44 15.10
C ARG A 34 0.02 13.03 13.76
N ALA A 35 -0.39 14.00 12.95
CA ALA A 35 -0.90 13.75 11.61
C ALA A 35 0.14 13.02 10.74
N TYR A 36 1.42 13.41 10.81
CA TYR A 36 2.52 12.69 10.16
C TYR A 36 2.54 11.22 10.57
N THR A 37 2.49 10.94 11.87
CA THR A 37 2.55 9.56 12.36
C THR A 37 1.37 8.74 11.84
N LEU A 38 0.16 9.30 11.80
CA LEU A 38 -1.00 8.58 11.28
C LEU A 38 -0.94 8.36 9.77
N PHE A 39 -0.47 9.34 8.98
CA PHE A 39 -0.19 9.11 7.56
C PHE A 39 0.88 8.03 7.35
N HIS A 40 1.94 8.02 8.17
CA HIS A 40 2.96 6.97 8.13
C HIS A 40 2.39 5.59 8.44
N LEU A 41 1.54 5.48 9.46
CA LEU A 41 0.89 4.22 9.83
C LEU A 41 -0.09 3.74 8.75
N SER A 42 -0.87 4.65 8.16
CA SER A 42 -1.71 4.36 6.99
C SER A 42 -0.86 3.77 5.85
N PHE A 43 0.28 4.40 5.55
CA PHE A 43 1.22 3.90 4.55
C PHE A 43 1.81 2.53 4.92
N GLU A 44 2.17 2.25 6.18
CA GLU A 44 2.62 0.92 6.62
C GLU A 44 1.52 -0.15 6.49
N GLU A 45 0.26 0.20 6.77
CA GLU A 45 -0.89 -0.71 6.63
C GLU A 45 -1.19 -1.03 5.17
N SER A 46 -0.97 -0.09 4.25
CA SER A 46 -0.99 -0.39 2.82
C SER A 46 0.06 -1.42 2.41
N GLY A 47 1.24 -1.39 3.01
CA GLY A 47 2.28 -2.40 2.78
C GLY A 47 1.83 -3.80 3.22
N ARG A 48 1.13 -3.88 4.36
CA ARG A 48 0.52 -5.14 4.82
C ARG A 48 -0.55 -5.64 3.87
N PHE A 49 -1.36 -4.75 3.32
CA PHE A 49 -2.31 -5.10 2.27
C PHE A 49 -1.58 -5.74 1.09
N TYR A 50 -0.51 -5.12 0.57
CA TYR A 50 0.20 -5.66 -0.59
C TYR A 50 0.86 -7.02 -0.32
N ILE A 51 1.42 -7.23 0.88
CA ILE A 51 1.93 -8.55 1.30
C ILE A 51 0.83 -9.62 1.23
N LEU A 52 -0.35 -9.31 1.78
CA LEU A 52 -1.49 -10.24 1.79
C LEU A 52 -2.04 -10.46 0.38
N TYR A 53 -2.20 -9.40 -0.40
CA TYR A 53 -2.69 -9.43 -1.77
C TYR A 53 -1.76 -10.25 -2.68
N ASN A 54 -0.45 -10.02 -2.60
CA ASN A 54 0.55 -10.77 -3.36
C ASN A 54 0.57 -12.26 -2.98
N LEU A 55 0.37 -12.57 -1.69
CA LEU A 55 0.21 -13.96 -1.24
C LEU A 55 -1.06 -14.60 -1.84
N PHE A 56 -2.18 -13.88 -1.81
CA PHE A 56 -3.46 -14.32 -2.39
C PHE A 56 -3.34 -14.57 -3.91
N ILE A 57 -2.79 -13.62 -4.66
CA ILE A 57 -2.56 -13.77 -6.11
C ILE A 57 -1.60 -14.92 -6.42
N SER A 58 -0.54 -15.09 -5.63
CA SER A 58 0.39 -16.22 -5.78
C SER A 58 -0.30 -17.57 -5.60
N TYR A 59 -1.27 -17.66 -4.68
CA TYR A 59 -2.07 -18.86 -4.48
C TYR A 59 -3.01 -19.12 -5.67
N LEU A 60 -3.71 -18.09 -6.15
CA LEU A 60 -4.60 -18.21 -7.31
C LEU A 60 -3.83 -18.66 -8.57
N ARG A 61 -2.61 -18.17 -8.75
CA ARG A 61 -1.69 -18.58 -9.83
C ARG A 61 -1.06 -19.96 -9.63
N GLY A 62 -1.37 -20.65 -8.52
CA GLY A 62 -0.82 -21.97 -8.21
C GLY A 62 0.66 -21.98 -7.81
N LYS A 63 1.26 -20.80 -7.56
CA LYS A 63 2.67 -20.68 -7.14
C LYS A 63 2.89 -21.11 -5.69
N ILE A 64 1.84 -21.06 -4.87
CA ILE A 64 1.86 -21.53 -3.47
C ILE A 64 0.67 -22.45 -3.20
N LYS A 65 0.82 -23.37 -2.26
CA LYS A 65 -0.23 -24.32 -1.88
C LYS A 65 -1.11 -23.74 -0.78
N ALA A 66 -2.35 -24.22 -0.66
CA ALA A 66 -3.29 -23.77 0.37
C ALA A 66 -2.73 -23.88 1.80
N LYS A 67 -1.91 -24.90 2.08
CA LYS A 67 -1.25 -25.08 3.39
C LYS A 67 -0.28 -23.95 3.75
N ASP A 68 0.25 -23.25 2.75
CA ASP A 68 1.22 -22.16 2.91
C ASP A 68 0.54 -20.80 3.14
N LEU A 69 -0.80 -20.74 3.04
CA LEU A 69 -1.62 -19.57 3.39
C LEU A 69 -1.77 -19.43 4.91
N ASN A 70 -0.66 -19.30 5.62
CA ASN A 70 -0.63 -19.26 7.08
C ASN A 70 0.23 -18.11 7.60
N TYR A 71 0.05 -17.80 8.89
CA TYR A 71 0.77 -16.72 9.55
C TYR A 71 2.29 -16.93 9.58
N GLY A 72 2.78 -18.18 9.65
CA GLY A 72 4.21 -18.47 9.56
C GLY A 72 4.83 -18.02 8.23
N LYS A 73 4.10 -18.15 7.11
CA LYS A 73 4.52 -17.61 5.82
C LYS A 73 4.47 -16.08 5.81
N LEU A 74 3.40 -15.47 6.32
CA LEU A 74 3.27 -14.01 6.42
C LEU A 74 4.41 -13.38 7.23
N LYS A 75 4.76 -14.00 8.36
CA LYS A 75 5.89 -13.54 9.19
C LYS A 75 7.21 -13.58 8.43
N LYS A 76 7.45 -14.63 7.62
CA LYS A 76 8.64 -14.72 6.76
C LYS A 76 8.66 -13.69 5.62
N LEU A 77 7.47 -13.23 5.20
CA LEU A 77 7.32 -12.15 4.23
C LEU A 77 7.42 -10.75 4.87
N GLY A 78 7.70 -10.66 6.18
CA GLY A 78 7.88 -9.38 6.86
C GLY A 78 6.58 -8.66 7.19
N TYR A 79 5.45 -9.37 7.34
CA TYR A 79 4.14 -8.77 7.69
C TYR A 79 4.14 -7.89 8.95
N GLU A 80 5.06 -8.12 9.89
CA GLU A 80 5.22 -7.33 11.11
C GLU A 80 6.42 -6.38 11.07
N ASP A 81 7.31 -6.54 10.09
CA ASP A 81 8.54 -5.77 10.01
C ASP A 81 8.29 -4.38 9.41
N HIS A 82 8.69 -3.33 10.12
CA HIS A 82 8.37 -1.95 9.73
C HIS A 82 9.02 -1.54 8.41
N ILE A 83 10.28 -1.92 8.20
CA ILE A 83 11.02 -1.57 6.98
C ILE A 83 10.42 -2.31 5.78
N THR A 84 10.13 -3.60 5.94
CA THR A 84 9.50 -4.42 4.90
C THR A 84 8.15 -3.83 4.50
N LYS A 85 7.29 -3.46 5.46
CA LYS A 85 5.99 -2.84 5.16
C LYS A 85 6.14 -1.57 4.32
N LEU A 86 7.08 -0.69 4.66
CA LEU A 86 7.30 0.53 3.87
C LEU A 86 7.74 0.20 2.44
N ASN A 87 8.69 -0.72 2.27
CA ASN A 87 9.15 -1.15 0.96
C ASN A 87 8.03 -1.78 0.13
N GLU A 88 7.20 -2.63 0.75
CA GLU A 88 6.06 -3.26 0.11
C GLU A 88 4.98 -2.24 -0.29
N SER A 89 4.82 -1.13 0.46
CA SER A 89 3.95 -0.03 0.04
C SER A 89 4.45 0.62 -1.26
N TYR A 90 5.75 0.93 -1.33
CA TYR A 90 6.34 1.48 -2.56
C TYR A 90 6.21 0.50 -3.74
N GLN A 91 6.61 -0.74 -3.54
CA GLN A 91 6.60 -1.75 -4.60
C GLN A 91 5.17 -2.08 -5.03
N GLY A 92 4.23 -2.21 -4.10
CA GLY A 92 2.83 -2.47 -4.40
C GLY A 92 2.18 -1.37 -5.23
N MET A 93 2.49 -0.10 -4.96
CA MET A 93 2.07 1.01 -5.81
C MET A 93 2.65 0.90 -7.22
N LYS A 94 3.95 0.61 -7.36
CA LYS A 94 4.60 0.40 -8.67
C LYS A 94 3.93 -0.76 -9.44
N ASP A 95 3.68 -1.88 -8.77
CA ASP A 95 3.11 -3.08 -9.39
C ASP A 95 1.65 -2.85 -9.83
N ILE A 96 0.80 -2.32 -8.94
CA ILE A 96 -0.60 -2.06 -9.25
C ILE A 96 -0.75 -1.00 -10.34
N SER A 97 -0.02 0.10 -10.25
CA SER A 97 -0.08 1.15 -11.26
C SER A 97 0.34 0.64 -12.64
N THR A 98 1.39 -0.18 -12.69
CA THR A 98 1.82 -0.85 -13.93
C THR A 98 0.70 -1.73 -14.49
N ILE A 99 0.08 -2.56 -13.64
CA ILE A 99 -1.03 -3.43 -14.06
C ILE A 99 -2.21 -2.62 -14.58
N LEU A 100 -2.61 -1.55 -13.88
CA LEU A 100 -3.73 -0.69 -14.28
C LEU A 100 -3.46 -0.04 -15.64
N LEU A 101 -2.26 0.49 -15.85
CA LEU A 101 -1.88 1.12 -17.12
C LEU A 101 -1.77 0.09 -18.25
N MET A 102 -1.31 -1.13 -17.98
CA MET A 102 -1.34 -2.23 -18.96
C MET A 102 -2.78 -2.57 -19.37
N VAL A 103 -3.71 -2.66 -18.42
CA VAL A 103 -5.13 -2.91 -18.71
C VAL A 103 -5.73 -1.77 -19.53
N LEU A 104 -5.44 -0.51 -19.18
CA LEU A 104 -5.91 0.66 -19.93
C LEU A 104 -5.35 0.68 -21.36
N ARG A 105 -4.06 0.36 -21.53
CA ARG A 105 -3.41 0.25 -22.84
C ARG A 105 -4.07 -0.82 -23.71
N ASP A 106 -4.36 -1.99 -23.15
CA ASP A 106 -4.98 -3.09 -23.89
C ASP A 106 -6.45 -2.80 -24.27
N GLN A 107 -7.16 -2.00 -23.47
CA GLN A 107 -8.51 -1.53 -23.76
C GLN A 107 -8.56 -0.35 -24.75
N THR A 108 -7.43 0.29 -25.00
CA THR A 108 -7.33 1.46 -25.88
C THR A 108 -7.13 1.01 -27.33
N GLU A 109 -7.94 1.49 -28.26
CA GLU A 109 -7.74 1.21 -29.69
C GLU A 109 -6.81 2.24 -30.38
N ASN A 110 -6.62 3.41 -29.78
CA ASN A 110 -5.78 4.49 -30.31
C ASN A 110 -4.28 4.24 -30.04
N GLU A 111 -3.50 4.02 -31.11
CA GLU A 111 -2.05 3.74 -31.04
C GLU A 111 -1.19 4.90 -30.53
N GLU A 112 -1.60 6.16 -30.72
CA GLU A 112 -0.88 7.30 -30.15
C GLU A 112 -1.10 7.36 -28.63
N LEU A 113 -2.35 7.15 -28.19
CA LEU A 113 -2.68 7.09 -26.77
C LEU A 113 -2.01 5.90 -26.07
N LYS A 114 -1.84 4.75 -26.73
CA LYS A 114 -1.06 3.62 -26.20
C LYS A 114 0.39 4.01 -25.90
N LYS A 115 1.04 4.76 -26.80
CA LYS A 115 2.42 5.24 -26.61
C LYS A 115 2.53 6.25 -25.47
N GLU A 116 1.51 7.09 -25.29
CA GLU A 116 1.43 8.00 -24.13
C GLU A 116 1.29 7.21 -22.83
N ILE A 117 0.42 6.21 -22.77
CA ILE A 117 0.27 5.34 -21.60
C ILE A 117 1.59 4.60 -21.28
N GLU A 118 2.32 4.10 -22.29
CA GLU A 118 3.63 3.49 -22.10
C GLU A 118 4.66 4.46 -21.51
N LYS A 119 4.62 5.72 -21.92
CA LYS A 119 5.45 6.77 -21.33
C LYS A 119 5.05 7.04 -19.88
N ASP A 120 3.76 7.12 -19.59
CA ASP A 120 3.24 7.35 -18.24
C ASP A 120 3.61 6.20 -17.28
N ILE A 121 3.61 4.94 -17.73
CA ILE A 121 4.12 3.79 -16.96
C ILE A 121 5.56 4.05 -16.52
N ASN A 122 6.41 4.42 -17.48
CA ASN A 122 7.84 4.64 -17.23
C ASN A 122 8.09 5.86 -16.32
N ASP A 123 7.33 6.93 -16.52
CA ASP A 123 7.49 8.16 -15.75
C ASP A 123 6.94 8.00 -14.31
N LEU A 124 5.88 7.22 -14.12
CA LEU A 124 5.39 6.88 -12.79
C LEU A 124 6.38 6.01 -12.01
N GLY A 125 7.02 5.04 -12.67
CA GLY A 125 8.09 4.24 -12.05
C GLY A 125 9.22 5.12 -11.51
N LYS A 126 9.69 6.08 -12.31
CA LYS A 126 10.72 7.06 -11.91
C LYS A 126 10.24 7.99 -10.81
N LEU A 127 8.97 8.42 -10.86
CA LEU A 127 8.39 9.29 -9.84
C LEU A 127 8.36 8.59 -8.49
N ILE A 128 7.95 7.32 -8.44
CA ILE A 128 7.93 6.54 -7.19
C ILE A 128 9.35 6.31 -6.68
N GLU A 129 10.34 6.07 -7.55
CA GLU A 129 11.76 6.01 -7.18
C GLU A 129 12.28 7.33 -6.61
N GLN A 130 11.84 8.48 -7.13
CA GLN A 130 12.19 9.80 -6.58
C GLN A 130 11.59 10.05 -5.18
N PHE A 131 10.52 9.32 -4.84
CA PHE A 131 9.92 9.36 -3.50
C PHE A 131 10.51 8.32 -2.53
N GLU A 132 11.53 7.54 -2.93
CA GLU A 132 12.27 6.66 -2.01
C GLU A 132 13.13 7.48 -1.05
N ILE A 133 12.46 7.96 0.01
CA ILE A 133 13.14 8.39 1.23
C ILE A 133 13.71 7.12 1.87
N PRO A 134 14.95 7.14 2.39
CA PRO A 134 15.47 6.02 3.15
C PRO A 134 14.45 5.60 4.20
N THR A 135 13.97 4.35 4.12
CA THR A 135 12.89 3.86 5.00
C THR A 135 13.24 3.95 6.48
N SER A 136 14.54 3.97 6.80
CA SER A 136 15.06 4.30 8.13
C SER A 136 14.67 5.70 8.60
N GLU A 137 14.75 6.71 7.73
CA GLU A 137 14.41 8.10 8.08
C GLU A 137 12.92 8.27 8.34
N LEU A 138 12.06 7.69 7.47
CA LEU A 138 10.61 7.68 7.69
C LEU A 138 10.25 7.02 9.03
N ASN A 139 10.87 5.86 9.32
CA ASN A 139 10.58 5.11 10.53
C ASN A 139 11.05 5.82 11.82
N GLU A 140 12.15 6.58 11.76
CA GLU A 140 12.56 7.44 12.87
C GLU A 140 11.53 8.55 13.13
N LEU A 141 11.05 9.19 12.06
CA LEU A 141 10.10 10.29 12.15
C LEU A 141 8.74 9.86 12.71
N LYS A 142 8.32 8.61 12.50
CA LYS A 142 7.11 8.04 13.13
C LYS A 142 7.10 8.24 14.64
N ASN A 143 8.21 7.95 15.32
CA ASN A 143 8.32 8.05 16.77
C ASN A 143 8.40 9.50 17.24
N VAL A 144 9.13 10.35 16.50
CA VAL A 144 9.26 11.77 16.87
C VAL A 144 7.95 12.55 16.67
N GLY A 145 7.03 12.05 15.84
CA GLY A 145 5.68 12.59 15.67
C GLY A 145 4.72 12.36 16.85
N LEU A 146 5.08 11.46 17.79
CA LEU A 146 4.27 11.16 18.97
C LEU A 146 4.89 11.65 20.29
N TYR A 147 6.21 11.52 20.43
CA TYR A 147 6.89 11.74 21.70
C TYR A 147 7.76 12.99 21.69
N VAL A 148 7.94 13.60 22.86
CA VAL A 148 8.98 14.61 23.05
C VAL A 148 10.33 13.94 22.82
N THR A 149 11.17 14.56 22.00
CA THR A 149 12.50 14.03 21.68
C THR A 149 13.60 14.96 22.17
N PHE A 150 14.78 14.40 22.41
CA PHE A 150 15.99 15.17 22.72
C PHE A 150 16.94 15.10 21.54
N LYS A 151 17.12 16.22 20.82
CA LYS A 151 17.99 16.31 19.64
C LYS A 151 18.71 17.65 19.63
N ASN A 152 20.00 17.64 19.30
CA ASN A 152 20.87 18.82 19.29
C ASN A 152 20.86 19.58 20.62
N ASN A 153 20.98 18.83 21.73
CA ASN A 153 21.01 19.33 23.10
C ASN A 153 19.74 20.11 23.53
N GLN A 154 18.59 19.83 22.90
CA GLN A 154 17.31 20.49 23.20
C GLN A 154 16.15 19.49 23.19
N PHE A 155 15.21 19.64 24.12
CA PHE A 155 13.92 18.95 24.07
C PHE A 155 13.00 19.61 23.03
N ARG A 156 12.37 18.79 22.19
CA ARG A 156 11.49 19.24 21.12
C ARG A 156 10.14 18.54 21.19
N LEU A 157 9.08 19.32 21.01
CA LEU A 157 7.74 18.80 20.79
C LEU A 157 7.65 18.17 19.40
N PRO A 158 6.75 17.18 19.20
CA PRO A 158 6.51 16.58 17.89
C PRO A 158 6.27 17.59 16.76
N ASP A 159 5.36 18.54 16.99
CA ASP A 159 4.99 19.59 16.04
C ASP A 159 6.14 20.57 15.72
N LYS A 160 7.25 20.53 16.48
CA LYS A 160 8.48 21.31 16.24
C LYS A 160 9.61 20.50 15.62
N THR A 161 9.42 19.19 15.46
CA THR A 161 10.45 18.26 14.99
C THR A 161 10.25 17.90 13.52
N ILE A 162 9.00 17.73 13.09
CA ILE A 162 8.66 17.38 11.72
C ILE A 162 8.63 18.65 10.86
N THR A 163 9.39 18.62 9.77
CA THR A 163 9.39 19.73 8.79
C THR A 163 8.18 19.66 7.87
N VAL A 164 7.82 20.80 7.27
CA VAL A 164 6.73 20.88 6.28
C VAL A 164 6.98 19.93 5.10
N ASN A 165 8.22 19.82 4.63
CA ASN A 165 8.56 18.92 3.52
C ASN A 165 8.36 17.45 3.88
N GLN A 166 8.82 17.03 5.06
CA GLN A 166 8.61 15.66 5.56
C GLN A 166 7.11 15.35 5.69
N PHE A 167 6.34 16.30 6.22
CA PHE A 167 4.89 16.18 6.33
C PHE A 167 4.21 16.02 4.97
N ILE A 168 4.50 16.90 4.01
CA ILE A 168 3.91 16.84 2.67
C ILE A 168 4.28 15.53 1.97
N GLN A 169 5.51 15.05 2.15
CA GLN A 169 5.95 13.79 1.55
C GLN A 169 5.16 12.59 2.08
N ILE A 170 5.04 12.43 3.40
CA ILE A 170 4.31 11.29 3.94
C ILE A 170 2.82 11.34 3.60
N GLU A 171 2.23 12.53 3.60
CA GLU A 171 0.84 12.74 3.19
C GLU A 171 0.63 12.27 1.73
N LYS A 172 1.52 12.68 0.82
CA LYS A 172 1.45 12.26 -0.60
C LYS A 172 1.58 10.75 -0.75
N LEU A 173 2.51 10.13 -0.03
CA LEU A 173 2.71 8.67 -0.07
C LEU A 173 1.48 7.92 0.42
N ALA A 174 0.93 8.31 1.58
CA ALA A 174 -0.28 7.72 2.13
C ALA A 174 -1.48 7.92 1.17
N THR A 175 -1.63 9.12 0.60
CA THR A 175 -2.72 9.45 -0.35
C THR A 175 -2.64 8.58 -1.60
N LEU A 176 -1.46 8.49 -2.20
CA LEU A 176 -1.25 7.73 -3.43
C LEU A 176 -1.44 6.24 -3.17
N SER A 177 -0.90 5.74 -2.06
CA SER A 177 -1.04 4.34 -1.71
C SER A 177 -2.50 3.95 -1.45
N LEU A 178 -3.24 4.77 -0.68
CA LEU A 178 -4.66 4.53 -0.41
C LEU A 178 -5.49 4.54 -1.70
N SER A 179 -5.26 5.50 -2.59
CA SER A 179 -6.00 5.55 -3.85
C SER A 179 -5.74 4.34 -4.76
N PHE A 180 -4.53 3.77 -4.77
CA PHE A 180 -4.28 2.49 -5.45
C PHE A 180 -4.98 1.31 -4.78
N LEU A 181 -5.00 1.26 -3.45
CA LEU A 181 -5.74 0.23 -2.70
C LEU A 181 -7.24 0.29 -3.05
N GLU A 182 -7.83 1.48 -3.03
CA GLU A 182 -9.23 1.71 -3.40
C GLU A 182 -9.52 1.18 -4.80
N LYS A 183 -8.65 1.45 -5.78
CA LYS A 183 -8.82 0.91 -7.15
C LYS A 183 -8.79 -0.61 -7.21
N VAL A 184 -7.92 -1.25 -6.43
CA VAL A 184 -7.88 -2.72 -6.32
C VAL A 184 -9.18 -3.26 -5.71
N MET A 185 -9.67 -2.62 -4.66
CA MET A 185 -10.90 -3.04 -3.98
C MET A 185 -12.14 -2.80 -4.84
N GLU A 186 -12.27 -1.63 -5.48
CA GLU A 186 -13.32 -1.33 -6.45
C GLU A 186 -13.37 -2.36 -7.57
N PHE A 187 -12.20 -2.70 -8.14
CA PHE A 187 -12.11 -3.73 -9.16
C PHE A 187 -12.57 -5.09 -8.64
N ALA A 188 -12.15 -5.49 -7.44
CA ALA A 188 -12.57 -6.76 -6.85
C ALA A 188 -14.09 -6.81 -6.64
N GLU A 189 -14.69 -5.75 -6.06
CA GLU A 189 -16.13 -5.66 -5.81
C GLU A 189 -16.95 -5.69 -7.10
N ALA A 190 -16.50 -4.99 -8.15
CA ALA A 190 -17.14 -5.04 -9.47
C ALA A 190 -17.21 -6.45 -10.09
N HIS A 191 -16.37 -7.37 -9.61
CA HIS A 191 -16.29 -8.76 -10.08
C HIS A 191 -16.78 -9.78 -9.03
N GLY A 192 -17.62 -9.35 -8.08
CA GLY A 192 -18.23 -10.21 -7.05
C GLY A 192 -17.42 -10.34 -5.75
N GLY A 193 -16.38 -9.52 -5.59
CA GLY A 193 -15.50 -9.51 -4.43
C GLY A 193 -14.42 -10.60 -4.47
N LEU A 194 -13.45 -10.49 -3.56
CA LEU A 194 -12.29 -11.40 -3.51
C LEU A 194 -12.69 -12.87 -3.22
N HIS A 195 -13.81 -13.09 -2.52
CA HIS A 195 -14.33 -14.42 -2.23
C HIS A 195 -14.89 -15.14 -3.46
N ASP A 196 -15.46 -14.40 -4.43
CA ASP A 196 -16.01 -14.99 -5.66
C ASP A 196 -14.92 -15.26 -6.69
N TYR A 197 -13.85 -14.47 -6.67
CA TYR A 197 -12.72 -14.66 -7.56
C TYR A 197 -12.05 -16.04 -7.41
N ASP A 198 -11.86 -16.56 -6.19
CA ASP A 198 -11.34 -17.93 -5.98
C ASP A 198 -12.29 -19.01 -6.53
N ARG A 199 -13.61 -18.78 -6.45
CA ARG A 199 -14.61 -19.72 -6.99
C ARG A 199 -14.54 -19.77 -8.51
N GLN A 200 -14.46 -18.61 -9.17
CA GLN A 200 -14.38 -18.52 -10.63
C GLN A 200 -13.10 -19.17 -11.18
N VAL A 201 -11.94 -18.88 -10.59
CA VAL A 201 -10.64 -19.46 -11.02
C VAL A 201 -10.63 -20.99 -10.87
N LYS A 202 -11.26 -21.54 -9.83
CA LYS A 202 -11.38 -23.00 -9.67
C LYS A 202 -12.25 -23.62 -10.76
N ILE A 203 -13.37 -22.99 -11.10
CA ILE A 203 -14.30 -23.46 -12.15
C ILE A 203 -13.60 -23.48 -13.51
N GLU A 204 -12.85 -22.43 -13.86
CA GLU A 204 -12.11 -22.36 -15.13
C GLU A 204 -11.03 -23.44 -15.24
N LYS A 205 -10.27 -23.69 -14.17
CA LYS A 205 -9.26 -24.76 -14.16
C LYS A 205 -9.84 -26.17 -14.34
N THR A 206 -11.07 -26.41 -13.89
CA THR A 206 -11.77 -27.68 -14.14
C THR A 206 -12.31 -27.81 -15.56
N LYS A 207 -12.51 -26.72 -16.30
CA LYS A 207 -12.98 -26.74 -17.70
C LYS A 207 -11.85 -26.94 -18.72
N SER A 208 -10.60 -26.73 -18.30
CA SER A 208 -9.40 -26.86 -19.17
C SER A 208 -8.67 -28.22 -19.04
N ASN A 209 -9.24 -29.18 -18.30
CA ASN A 209 -8.79 -30.57 -18.20
C ASN A 209 -9.83 -31.50 -18.83
#